data_AF-W7AE69-F1
#
_entry.id   AF-W7AE69-F1
#
_cell.length_a   1.000
_cell.length_b   1.000
_cell.length_c   1.000
_cell.angle_alpha   90.00
_cell.angle_beta   90.00
_cell.angle_gamma   90.00
#
_symmetry.space_group_name_H-M   'P 1'
#
loop_
_entity.id
_entity.type
_entity.pdbx_description
1 polymer ?
#
loop_
_entity_poly.entity_id
_entity_poly.type
_entity_poly.pdbx_seq_one_letter_code
_entity_poly.pdbx_strand_id
1 'polypeptide(L)'
;MNINEMTKFSYPFSILLFLYSEINKNITNCKTHLGQAKDFDTRFKEFNNDSNNIEGSSYNKLLSTLSNDYNHLKKRYYDKNKSCDFPSLPKLTPKKRPTEISEKGSGQNIVEISTGISGKDSEQILGHTSEDTSSSSSIASKLIPVLFIFSAIPVFLGIAYKYSLFGFDKRLHRQYLREKLKKIKKKMNHYI
;
A
#
# COMPACT_ATOMS: atom_id res chain seq x y z
N MET A 1 -8.30 -5.75 -9.27
CA MET A 1 -8.94 -5.24 -8.05
C MET A 1 -10.00 -4.25 -8.46
N ASN A 2 -11.25 -4.45 -8.03
CA ASN A 2 -12.35 -3.53 -8.35
C ASN A 2 -12.43 -2.36 -7.34
N ILE A 3 -13.26 -1.36 -7.63
CA ILE A 3 -13.42 -0.18 -6.78
C ILE A 3 -13.91 -0.56 -5.38
N ASN A 4 -14.81 -1.55 -5.27
CA ASN A 4 -15.36 -2.00 -3.99
C ASN A 4 -14.33 -2.71 -3.10
N GLU A 5 -13.42 -3.49 -3.68
CA GLU A 5 -12.27 -4.07 -2.98
C GLU A 5 -11.32 -2.98 -2.51
N MET A 6 -11.06 -2.00 -3.37
CA MET A 6 -10.13 -0.89 -3.08
C MET A 6 -10.63 -0.01 -1.93
N THR A 7 -11.94 0.26 -1.85
CA THR A 7 -12.53 1.06 -0.76
C THR A 7 -12.43 0.36 0.60
N LYS A 8 -12.43 -0.98 0.66
CA LYS A 8 -12.22 -1.73 1.91
C LYS A 8 -10.86 -1.42 2.57
N PHE A 9 -9.82 -1.17 1.77
CA PHE A 9 -8.48 -0.86 2.28
C PHE A 9 -8.33 0.58 2.80
N SER A 10 -9.27 1.48 2.50
CA SER A 10 -9.18 2.89 2.88
C SER A 10 -9.02 3.07 4.39
N TYR A 11 -9.77 2.30 5.18
CA TYR A 11 -9.74 2.43 6.64
C TYR A 11 -8.44 1.87 7.27
N PRO A 12 -7.98 0.65 6.95
CA PRO A 12 -6.68 0.16 7.42
C PRO A 12 -5.50 1.03 6.98
N PHE A 13 -5.54 1.57 5.76
CA PHE A 13 -4.54 2.53 5.29
C PHE A 13 -4.56 3.82 6.13
N SER A 14 -5.76 4.31 6.48
CA SER A 14 -5.91 5.49 7.33
C SER A 14 -5.32 5.27 8.73
N ILE A 15 -5.47 4.08 9.30
CA ILE A 15 -4.83 3.70 10.58
C ILE A 15 -3.31 3.75 10.45
N LEU A 16 -2.74 3.09 9.42
CA LEU A 16 -1.30 3.09 9.17
C LEU A 16 -0.74 4.51 9.06
N LEU A 17 -1.40 5.37 8.28
CA LEU A 17 -0.98 6.76 8.08
C LEU A 17 -1.04 7.55 9.39
N PHE A 18 -2.12 7.41 10.15
CA PHE A 18 -2.25 8.06 11.45
C PHE A 18 -1.11 7.64 12.38
N LEU A 19 -0.88 6.33 12.54
CA LEU A 19 0.18 5.82 13.40
C LEU A 19 1.56 6.34 12.94
N TYR A 20 1.86 6.34 11.63
CA TYR A 20 3.11 6.92 11.11
C TYR A 20 3.27 8.41 11.46
N SER A 21 2.18 9.19 11.40
CA SER A 21 2.20 10.62 11.72
C SER A 21 2.48 10.89 13.21
N GLU A 22 2.08 9.96 14.09
CA GLU A 22 2.24 10.08 15.53
C GLU A 22 3.64 9.65 16.01
N ILE A 23 4.35 8.78 15.27
CA ILE A 23 5.76 8.42 15.57
C ILE A 23 6.65 9.65 15.72
N ASN A 24 6.40 10.71 14.95
CA ASN A 24 7.22 11.92 14.95
C ASN A 24 6.92 12.87 16.12
N LYS A 25 5.77 12.74 16.79
CA LYS A 25 5.30 13.73 17.78
C LYS A 25 5.72 13.43 19.23
N ASN A 26 6.74 12.61 19.44
CA ASN A 26 7.07 11.93 20.70
C ASN A 26 5.89 11.08 21.20
N ILE A 27 6.06 9.76 21.16
CA ILE A 27 5.00 8.78 21.44
C ILE A 27 4.58 8.87 22.92
N THR A 28 3.58 9.70 23.20
CA THR A 28 3.10 9.96 24.56
C THR A 28 1.89 9.09 24.92
N ASN A 29 1.17 8.53 23.95
CA ASN A 29 -0.11 7.87 24.18
C ASN A 29 -0.17 6.44 23.58
N CYS A 30 0.67 5.54 24.09
CA CYS A 30 0.70 4.13 23.67
C CYS A 30 -0.67 3.45 23.69
N LYS A 31 -1.52 3.77 24.68
CA LYS A 31 -2.86 3.15 24.82
C LYS A 31 -3.73 3.37 23.58
N THR A 32 -3.74 4.59 23.04
CA THR A 32 -4.55 4.93 21.86
C THR A 32 -4.00 4.28 20.61
N HIS A 33 -2.68 4.36 20.41
CA HIS A 33 -2.02 3.76 19.24
C HIS A 33 -2.15 2.22 19.24
N LEU A 34 -2.05 1.60 20.42
CA LEU A 34 -2.25 0.17 20.58
C LEU A 34 -3.68 -0.26 20.24
N GLY A 35 -4.68 0.55 20.62
CA GLY A 35 -6.08 0.31 20.23
C GLY A 35 -6.23 0.26 18.71
N GLN A 36 -5.67 1.23 18.01
CA GLN A 36 -5.71 1.24 16.55
C GLN A 36 -4.89 0.14 15.89
N ALA A 37 -3.74 -0.23 16.46
CA ALA A 37 -2.95 -1.36 15.97
C ALA A 37 -3.72 -2.68 16.10
N LYS A 38 -4.50 -2.86 17.17
CA LYS A 38 -5.42 -4.00 17.33
C LYS A 38 -6.56 -3.97 16.31
N ASP A 39 -7.16 -2.82 16.05
CA ASP A 39 -8.18 -2.68 15.02
C ASP A 39 -7.63 -3.01 13.62
N PHE A 40 -6.40 -2.60 13.34
CA PHE A 40 -5.69 -2.96 12.11
C PHE A 40 -5.47 -4.47 12.01
N ASP A 41 -4.95 -5.12 13.06
CA ASP A 41 -4.74 -6.57 13.10
C ASP A 41 -6.04 -7.37 12.86
N THR A 42 -7.14 -6.98 13.50
CA THR A 42 -8.45 -7.62 13.29
C THR A 42 -8.89 -7.52 11.83
N ARG A 43 -8.79 -6.35 11.21
CA ARG A 43 -9.17 -6.17 9.80
C ARG A 43 -8.23 -6.88 8.84
N PHE A 44 -6.94 -6.93 9.17
CA PHE A 44 -5.96 -7.66 8.39
C PHE A 44 -6.28 -9.16 8.36
N LYS A 45 -6.73 -9.74 9.48
CA LYS A 45 -7.22 -11.13 9.54
C LYS A 45 -8.41 -11.37 8.62
N GLU A 46 -9.39 -10.46 8.61
CA GLU A 46 -10.53 -10.53 7.70
C GLU A 46 -10.07 -10.53 6.24
N PHE A 47 -9.14 -9.64 5.88
CA PHE A 47 -8.62 -9.53 4.52
C PHE A 47 -7.80 -10.73 4.07
N ASN A 48 -7.05 -11.35 4.99
CA ASN A 48 -6.27 -12.54 4.69
C ASN A 48 -7.18 -13.74 4.35
N ASN A 49 -8.39 -13.79 4.94
CA ASN A 49 -9.38 -14.85 4.71
C ASN A 49 -10.30 -14.58 3.50
N ASP A 50 -10.32 -13.36 2.97
CA ASP A 50 -11.17 -12.94 1.85
C ASP A 50 -10.90 -13.80 0.59
N SER A 51 -11.94 -14.13 -0.16
CA SER A 51 -11.83 -14.91 -1.40
C SER A 51 -10.98 -14.24 -2.47
N ASN A 52 -10.85 -12.92 -2.42
CA ASN A 52 -10.04 -12.13 -3.34
C ASN A 52 -8.54 -12.22 -3.03
N ASN A 53 -8.13 -12.77 -1.89
CA ASN A 53 -6.73 -13.00 -1.53
C ASN A 53 -6.13 -14.18 -2.30
N ILE A 54 -6.13 -14.07 -3.63
CA ILE A 54 -5.57 -15.06 -4.54
C ILE A 54 -4.10 -14.72 -4.77
N GLU A 55 -3.24 -15.74 -4.78
CA GLU A 55 -1.80 -15.58 -5.00
C GLU A 55 -1.50 -14.83 -6.31
N GLY A 56 -0.63 -13.82 -6.20
CA GLY A 56 -0.24 -12.96 -7.32
C GLY A 56 -1.34 -12.00 -7.81
N SER A 57 -2.51 -11.97 -7.18
CA SER A 57 -3.53 -10.96 -7.48
C SER A 57 -3.11 -9.57 -7.00
N SER A 58 -3.67 -8.52 -7.59
CA SER A 58 -3.45 -7.14 -7.11
C SER A 58 -3.89 -6.95 -5.65
N TYR A 59 -4.96 -7.64 -5.23
CA TYR A 59 -5.44 -7.63 -3.84
C TYR A 59 -4.40 -8.21 -2.89
N ASN A 60 -3.87 -9.41 -3.21
CA ASN A 60 -2.83 -10.04 -2.41
C ASN A 60 -1.55 -9.20 -2.37
N LYS A 61 -1.15 -8.59 -3.50
CA LYS A 61 0.00 -7.68 -3.56
C LYS A 61 -0.20 -6.45 -2.67
N LEU A 62 -1.39 -5.84 -2.68
CA LEU A 62 -1.70 -4.71 -1.81
C LEU A 62 -1.67 -5.13 -0.33
N LEU A 63 -2.29 -6.26 0.00
CA LEU A 63 -2.31 -6.79 1.37
C LEU A 63 -0.91 -7.10 1.88
N SER A 64 -0.02 -7.66 1.04
CA SER A 64 1.37 -7.91 1.40
C SER A 64 2.18 -6.63 1.60
N THR A 65 1.93 -5.59 0.78
CA THR A 65 2.50 -4.25 1.03
C THR A 65 2.06 -3.68 2.38
N LEU A 66 0.75 -3.71 2.70
CA LEU A 66 0.25 -3.25 4.00
C LEU A 66 0.88 -4.03 5.16
N SER A 67 1.07 -5.34 5.01
CA SER A 67 1.72 -6.18 6.01
C SER A 67 3.17 -5.74 6.28
N ASN A 68 3.92 -5.46 5.22
CA ASN A 68 5.31 -5.02 5.33
C ASN A 68 5.41 -3.63 5.96
N ASP A 69 4.56 -2.70 5.54
CA ASP A 69 4.53 -1.34 6.07
C ASP A 69 4.17 -1.31 7.56
N TYR A 70 3.22 -2.16 7.98
CA TYR A 70 2.87 -2.34 9.39
C TYR A 70 4.02 -2.91 10.20
N ASN A 71 4.74 -3.93 9.69
CA ASN A 71 5.88 -4.51 10.38
C ASN A 71 7.01 -3.49 10.59
N HIS A 72 7.26 -2.65 9.59
CA HIS A 72 8.21 -1.53 9.70
C HIS A 72 7.76 -0.50 10.74
N LEU A 73 6.47 -0.16 10.71
CA LEU A 73 5.86 0.75 11.69
C LEU A 73 6.00 0.21 13.11
N LYS A 74 5.64 -1.07 13.33
CA LYS A 74 5.76 -1.76 14.61
C LYS A 74 7.20 -1.69 15.13
N LYS A 75 8.20 -1.95 14.28
CA LYS A 75 9.62 -1.84 14.65
C LYS A 75 9.99 -0.43 15.12
N ARG A 76 9.58 0.60 14.39
CA ARG A 76 9.83 2.01 14.77
C ARG A 76 9.19 2.37 16.11
N TYR A 77 7.98 1.88 16.37
CA TYR A 77 7.30 2.08 17.65
C TYR A 77 8.06 1.42 18.79
N TYR A 78 8.51 0.18 18.60
CA TYR A 78 9.30 -0.54 19.59
C TYR A 78 10.62 0.18 19.92
N ASP A 79 11.33 0.67 18.89
CA ASP A 79 12.60 1.39 19.06
C ASP A 79 12.43 2.70 19.85
N LYS A 80 11.33 3.42 19.62
CA LYS A 80 11.03 4.69 20.32
C LYS A 80 10.44 4.48 21.71
N ASN A 81 9.57 3.50 21.89
CA ASN A 81 8.91 3.24 23.15
C ASN A 81 8.61 1.75 23.30
N LYS A 82 9.47 1.04 24.04
CA LYS A 82 9.35 -0.40 24.29
C LYS A 82 8.03 -0.84 24.93
N SER A 83 7.31 0.08 25.61
CA SER A 83 6.01 -0.22 26.22
C SER A 83 4.85 -0.27 25.22
N CYS A 84 5.02 0.29 24.03
CA CYS A 84 4.08 0.20 22.92
C CYS A 84 4.28 -1.13 22.16
N ASP A 85 3.92 -2.27 22.76
CA ASP A 85 4.01 -3.56 22.05
C ASP A 85 2.77 -3.81 21.17
N PHE A 86 2.96 -3.64 19.86
CA PHE A 86 1.89 -3.79 18.88
C PHE A 86 1.66 -5.27 18.57
N PRO A 87 0.42 -5.69 18.27
CA PRO A 87 0.14 -7.07 17.88
C PRO A 87 0.93 -7.46 16.63
N SER A 88 1.44 -8.69 16.60
CA SER A 88 2.05 -9.26 15.39
C SER A 88 0.94 -9.74 14.45
N LEU A 89 1.09 -9.42 13.16
CA LEU A 89 0.14 -9.85 12.15
C LEU A 89 0.21 -11.37 11.95
N PRO A 90 -0.92 -12.02 11.59
CA PRO A 90 -0.91 -13.41 11.16
C PRO A 90 -0.08 -13.57 9.87
N LYS A 91 0.44 -14.78 9.66
CA LYS A 91 1.12 -15.13 8.40
C LYS A 91 0.14 -15.02 7.23
N LEU A 92 0.58 -14.38 6.14
CA LEU A 92 -0.19 -14.31 4.90
C LEU A 92 -0.40 -15.71 4.32
N THR A 93 -1.65 -16.04 4.02
CA THR A 93 -2.05 -17.34 3.46
C THR A 93 -2.90 -17.11 2.22
N PRO A 94 -2.30 -16.64 1.11
CA PRO A 94 -3.04 -16.48 -0.14
C PRO A 94 -3.56 -17.83 -0.64
N LYS A 95 -4.74 -17.78 -1.26
CA LYS A 95 -5.32 -18.94 -1.96
C LYS A 95 -4.55 -19.15 -3.26
N LYS A 96 -4.10 -20.39 -3.50
CA LYS A 96 -3.51 -20.76 -4.79
C LYS A 96 -4.55 -20.56 -5.88
N ARG A 97 -4.14 -20.09 -7.06
CA ARG A 97 -5.04 -20.10 -8.21
C ARG A 97 -5.44 -21.54 -8.50
N PRO A 98 -6.70 -21.80 -8.88
CA PRO A 98 -7.02 -23.02 -9.58
C PRO A 98 -6.13 -23.04 -10.81
N THR A 99 -5.22 -24.00 -10.89
CA THR A 99 -4.50 -24.28 -12.13
C THR A 99 -5.57 -24.70 -13.12
N GLU A 100 -5.90 -23.85 -14.08
CA GLU A 100 -6.55 -24.32 -15.30
C GLU A 100 -5.56 -25.31 -15.91
N ILE A 101 -5.89 -26.59 -15.82
CA ILE A 101 -5.30 -27.62 -16.64
C ILE A 101 -5.75 -27.24 -18.04
N SER A 102 -4.94 -26.44 -18.74
CA SER A 102 -5.00 -26.35 -20.18
C SER A 102 -4.57 -27.72 -20.66
N GLU A 103 -5.54 -28.61 -20.87
CA GLU A 103 -5.39 -29.79 -21.72
C GLU A 103 -5.08 -29.31 -23.14
N LYS A 104 -3.85 -28.86 -23.36
CA LYS A 104 -3.20 -29.06 -24.65
C LYS A 104 -2.58 -30.44 -24.60
N GLY A 105 -3.33 -31.40 -25.12
CA GLY A 105 -2.79 -32.70 -25.47
C GLY A 105 -1.56 -32.54 -26.35
N SER A 106 -0.43 -33.01 -25.84
CA SER A 106 0.64 -33.59 -26.63
C SER A 106 1.47 -34.40 -25.65
N GLY A 107 1.24 -35.70 -25.65
CA GLY A 107 1.97 -36.62 -24.79
C GLY A 107 3.45 -36.61 -25.09
N GLN A 108 4.25 -36.78 -24.04
CA GLN A 108 5.40 -37.67 -24.05
C GLN A 108 5.78 -37.94 -22.60
N ASN A 109 5.69 -39.22 -22.24
CA ASN A 109 6.21 -39.84 -21.03
C ASN A 109 7.66 -39.43 -20.78
N ILE A 110 8.00 -39.06 -19.54
CA ILE A 110 9.23 -39.55 -18.89
C ILE A 110 8.91 -39.80 -17.41
N VAL A 111 8.87 -41.07 -17.05
CA VAL A 111 9.02 -41.60 -15.69
C VAL A 111 10.50 -41.92 -15.49
N GLU A 112 10.95 -41.91 -14.23
CA GLU A 112 12.19 -42.47 -13.67
C GLU A 112 13.35 -41.45 -13.48
N ILE A 113 13.57 -40.89 -12.28
CA ILE A 113 14.18 -41.40 -11.02
C ILE A 113 15.74 -41.47 -11.07
N SER A 114 16.33 -40.62 -10.21
CA SER A 114 17.54 -40.83 -9.37
C SER A 114 19.00 -40.54 -9.85
N THR A 115 19.68 -39.79 -8.96
CA THR A 115 21.07 -39.90 -8.48
C THR A 115 22.26 -39.39 -9.32
N GLY A 116 22.81 -38.23 -8.87
CA GLY A 116 24.21 -38.03 -8.41
C GLY A 116 25.44 -38.27 -9.32
N ILE A 117 26.30 -37.22 -9.34
CA ILE A 117 27.80 -37.18 -9.39
C ILE A 117 28.48 -36.70 -10.71
N SER A 118 29.10 -35.51 -10.59
CA SER A 118 30.47 -35.07 -10.99
C SER A 118 31.04 -35.28 -12.41
N GLY A 119 31.57 -34.19 -13.00
CA GLY A 119 32.77 -34.25 -13.87
C GLY A 119 32.84 -33.33 -15.11
N LYS A 120 33.40 -32.13 -14.92
CA LYS A 120 34.34 -31.33 -15.76
C LYS A 120 34.52 -31.52 -17.29
N ASP A 121 34.64 -30.33 -17.91
CA ASP A 121 35.52 -29.88 -19.03
C ASP A 121 35.17 -30.20 -20.50
N SER A 122 34.84 -29.15 -21.27
CA SER A 122 35.38 -28.89 -22.63
C SER A 122 34.91 -27.52 -23.15
N GLU A 123 35.85 -26.78 -23.72
CA GLU A 123 35.80 -25.37 -24.09
C GLU A 123 35.63 -25.20 -25.62
N GLN A 124 34.94 -24.11 -26.03
CA GLN A 124 35.24 -23.22 -27.19
C GLN A 124 35.15 -23.81 -28.63
N ILE A 125 34.76 -23.17 -29.76
CA ILE A 125 34.75 -21.80 -30.35
C ILE A 125 33.70 -21.86 -31.52
N LEU A 126 32.89 -20.86 -31.91
CA LEU A 126 33.13 -19.80 -32.93
C LEU A 126 31.75 -19.58 -33.59
N GLY A 127 31.04 -18.47 -33.43
CA GLY A 127 31.30 -17.16 -34.02
C GLY A 127 30.22 -16.87 -35.07
N HIS A 128 29.43 -15.81 -34.88
CA HIS A 128 28.93 -14.96 -35.98
C HIS A 128 28.45 -13.61 -35.43
N THR A 129 29.07 -12.59 -35.99
CA THR A 129 28.90 -11.15 -35.81
C THR A 129 27.56 -10.65 -36.34
N SER A 130 26.96 -9.69 -35.64
CA SER A 130 26.19 -8.61 -36.26
C SER A 130 26.35 -7.36 -35.38
N GLU A 131 27.36 -6.56 -35.71
CA GLU A 131 27.31 -5.13 -35.49
C GLU A 131 26.25 -4.57 -36.44
N ASP A 132 25.25 -3.88 -35.90
CA ASP A 132 24.92 -2.55 -36.38
C ASP A 132 23.99 -1.80 -35.42
N THR A 133 24.36 -0.55 -35.17
CA THR A 133 23.66 0.52 -34.44
C THR A 133 23.64 0.41 -32.92
N SER A 134 24.83 0.58 -32.35
CA SER A 134 25.02 1.12 -31.01
C SER A 134 24.48 2.56 -30.90
N SER A 135 23.98 2.88 -29.71
CA SER A 135 24.08 4.21 -29.08
C SER A 135 23.07 5.31 -29.45
N SER A 136 21.79 5.07 -29.23
CA SER A 136 20.95 6.08 -28.55
C SER A 136 19.97 5.33 -27.65
N SER A 137 20.10 5.36 -26.32
CA SER A 137 19.38 6.36 -25.54
C SER A 137 19.54 6.07 -24.03
N SER A 138 20.71 6.37 -23.46
CA SER A 138 20.88 6.42 -21.98
C SER A 138 20.53 7.79 -21.40
N ILE A 139 20.34 8.79 -22.28
CA ILE A 139 20.04 10.18 -21.92
C ILE A 139 18.52 10.42 -21.87
N ALA A 140 17.72 9.87 -22.81
CA ALA A 140 16.29 10.16 -22.84
C ALA A 140 15.54 9.59 -21.63
N SER A 141 15.92 8.40 -21.13
CA SER A 141 15.32 7.81 -19.92
C SER A 141 15.66 8.57 -18.63
N LYS A 142 16.68 9.44 -18.64
CA LYS A 142 17.04 10.34 -17.52
C LYS A 142 16.41 11.73 -17.63
N LEU A 143 16.09 12.21 -18.84
CA LEU A 143 15.45 13.51 -19.06
C LEU A 143 13.93 13.48 -18.86
N ILE A 144 13.28 12.33 -19.12
CA ILE A 144 11.83 12.16 -18.94
C ILE A 144 11.42 12.44 -17.47
N PRO A 145 12.05 11.85 -16.43
CA PRO A 145 11.69 12.15 -15.03
C PRO A 145 11.82 13.63 -14.68
N VAL A 146 12.85 14.30 -15.20
CA VAL A 146 13.14 15.71 -14.91
C VAL A 146 12.07 16.63 -15.53
N LEU A 147 11.66 16.38 -16.78
CA LEU A 147 10.60 17.16 -17.45
C LEU A 147 9.23 16.99 -16.78
N PHE A 148 8.92 15.79 -16.27
CA PHE A 148 7.67 15.52 -15.55
C PHE A 148 7.58 16.32 -14.24
N ILE A 149 8.70 16.51 -13.54
CA ILE A 149 8.72 17.28 -12.28
C ILE A 149 8.42 18.76 -12.53
N PHE A 150 8.99 19.36 -13.58
CA PHE A 150 8.77 20.77 -13.92
C PHE A 150 7.32 21.08 -14.33
N SER A 151 6.61 20.11 -14.89
CA SER A 151 5.22 20.26 -15.32
C SER A 151 4.21 19.89 -14.23
N ALA A 152 4.50 18.88 -13.41
CA ALA A 152 3.60 18.42 -12.35
C ALA A 152 3.49 19.43 -11.19
N ILE A 153 4.61 19.96 -10.70
CA ILE A 153 4.65 20.85 -9.53
C ILE A 153 3.72 22.06 -9.68
N PRO A 154 3.77 22.87 -10.76
CA PRO A 154 2.92 24.05 -10.90
C PRO A 154 1.42 23.70 -11.04
N VAL A 155 1.09 22.55 -11.64
CA VAL A 155 -0.31 22.09 -11.75
C VAL A 155 -0.86 21.70 -10.37
N PHE A 156 -0.14 20.89 -9.60
CA PHE A 156 -0.54 20.53 -8.25
C PHE A 156 -0.59 21.75 -7.32
N LEU A 157 0.37 22.66 -7.44
CA LEU A 157 0.42 23.88 -6.65
C LEU A 157 -0.73 24.84 -7.00
N GLY A 158 -1.08 24.99 -8.29
CA GLY A 158 -2.22 25.80 -8.73
C GLY A 158 -3.56 25.25 -8.24
N ILE A 159 -3.73 23.93 -8.29
CA ILE A 159 -4.90 23.24 -7.75
C ILE A 159 -4.99 23.44 -6.24
N ALA A 160 -3.90 23.16 -5.50
CA ALA A 160 -3.85 23.35 -4.06
C ALA A 160 -4.08 24.82 -3.66
N TYR A 161 -3.49 25.78 -4.37
CA TYR A 161 -3.66 27.21 -4.12
C TYR A 161 -5.12 27.66 -4.27
N LYS A 162 -5.80 27.23 -5.34
CA LYS A 162 -7.23 27.51 -5.55
C LYS A 162 -8.10 26.94 -4.42
N TYR A 163 -7.82 25.72 -3.98
CA TYR A 163 -8.57 25.08 -2.89
C TYR A 163 -8.21 25.61 -1.50
N SER A 164 -6.98 26.08 -1.30
CA SER A 164 -6.51 26.66 -0.03
C SER A 164 -7.09 28.07 0.17
N LEU A 165 -7.04 28.92 -0.86
CA LEU A 165 -7.49 30.32 -0.77
C LEU A 165 -9.02 30.45 -0.68
N PHE A 166 -9.79 29.47 -1.17
CA PHE A 166 -11.26 29.57 -1.23
C PHE A 166 -12.01 28.48 -0.43
N GLY A 167 -11.33 27.41 -0.02
CA GLY A 167 -11.97 26.24 0.58
C GLY A 167 -12.15 26.30 2.10
N PHE A 168 -11.27 27.01 2.81
CA PHE A 168 -11.27 27.01 4.29
C PHE A 168 -12.33 27.94 4.87
N ASP A 169 -12.45 29.16 4.35
CA ASP A 169 -13.42 30.16 4.83
C ASP A 169 -14.87 29.67 4.70
N LYS A 170 -15.18 28.99 3.59
CA LYS A 170 -16.53 28.48 3.32
C LYS A 170 -16.96 27.39 4.31
N ARG A 171 -16.01 26.61 4.85
CA ARG A 171 -16.30 25.57 5.86
C ARG A 171 -16.46 26.17 7.25
N LEU A 172 -15.61 27.12 7.64
CA LEU A 172 -15.70 27.81 8.93
C LEU A 172 -17.00 28.62 9.03
N HIS A 173 -17.36 29.35 7.97
CA HIS A 173 -18.60 30.14 7.95
C HIS A 173 -19.85 29.25 8.12
N ARG A 174 -19.88 28.08 7.48
CA ARG A 174 -20.99 27.11 7.62
C ARG A 174 -21.07 26.51 9.02
N GLN A 175 -19.94 26.26 9.68
CA GLN A 175 -19.92 25.79 11.07
C GLN A 175 -20.40 26.88 12.04
N TYR A 176 -19.93 28.11 11.87
CA TYR A 176 -20.37 29.27 12.65
C TYR A 176 -21.90 29.46 12.58
N LEU A 177 -22.49 29.38 11.38
CA LEU A 177 -23.94 29.46 11.18
C LEU A 177 -24.71 28.33 11.89
N ARG A 178 -24.20 27.09 11.84
CA ARG A 178 -24.81 25.94 12.53
C ARG A 178 -24.81 26.11 14.05
N GLU A 179 -23.70 26.59 14.62
CA GLU A 179 -23.60 26.84 16.06
C GLU A 179 -24.52 28.00 16.49
N LYS A 180 -24.67 29.05 15.67
CA LYS A 180 -25.61 30.14 15.93
C LYS A 180 -27.06 29.65 15.96
N LEU A 181 -27.47 28.80 15.01
CA LEU A 181 -28.80 28.18 15.00
C LEU A 181 -29.05 27.27 16.21
N LYS A 182 -28.06 26.47 16.62
CA LYS A 182 -28.16 25.65 17.83
C LYS A 182 -28.34 26.49 19.09
N LYS A 183 -27.61 27.61 19.22
CA LYS A 183 -27.77 28.54 20.36
C LYS A 183 -29.18 29.16 20.40
N ILE A 184 -29.72 29.56 19.25
CA ILE A 184 -31.09 30.10 19.15
C ILE A 184 -32.11 29.02 19.53
N LYS A 185 -31.99 27.81 18.97
CA LYS A 185 -32.86 26.67 19.30
C LYS A 185 -32.84 26.34 20.79
N LYS A 186 -31.65 26.36 21.42
CA LYS A 186 -31.50 26.15 22.87
C LYS A 186 -32.19 27.24 23.70
N LYS A 187 -32.13 28.51 23.25
CA LYS A 187 -32.86 29.61 23.91
C LYS A 187 -34.36 29.45 23.78
N MET A 188 -34.88 29.07 22.61
CA MET A 188 -36.32 28.84 22.42
C MET A 188 -36.86 27.73 23.31
N ASN A 189 -36.12 26.62 23.44
CA ASN A 189 -36.51 25.51 24.32
C ASN A 189 -36.50 25.87 25.82
N HIS A 190 -35.88 26.98 26.21
CA HIS A 190 -35.85 27.41 27.61
C HIS A 190 -37.01 28.36 27.97
N TYR A 191 -37.71 28.89 26.96
CA TYR A 191 -38.86 29.77 27.12
C TYR A 191 -40.21 29.04 26.96
N ILE A 192 -40.19 27.74 26.65
CA ILE A 192 -41.34 26.82 26.66
C ILE A 192 -41.24 26.00 27.95
#